data_AF-A0A7X7NN22-F1
#
_entry.id   AF-A0A7X7NN22-F1
#
_cell.length_a   1.000
_cell.length_b   1.000
_cell.length_c   1.000
_cell.angle_alpha   90.00
_cell.angle_beta   90.00
_cell.angle_gamma   90.00
#
_symmetry.space_group_name_H-M   'P 1'
#
loop_
_entity.id
_entity.type
_entity.pdbx_description
1 polymer ?
#
loop_
_entity_poly.entity_id
_entity_poly.type
_entity_poly.pdbx_seq_one_letter_code
_entity_poly.pdbx_strand_id
1 'polypeptide(L)' 'MAIVNVRISGDAERALQVLTADGTSTSDAVRQALIEAVGLRRRRAMLDDARLAMADPADREAIREAMREWADVDPW' A
#
# COMPACT_ATOMS: atom_id res chain seq x y z
N MET A 1 -3.45 22.82 13.81
CA MET A 1 -3.87 22.41 12.45
C MET A 1 -2.93 23.07 11.46
N ALA A 2 -2.20 22.30 10.65
CA ALA A 2 -1.29 22.86 9.65
C ALA A 2 -2.06 23.12 8.34
N ILE A 3 -1.75 24.23 7.65
CA ILE A 3 -2.31 24.56 6.34
C ILE A 3 -1.21 24.31 5.29
N VAL A 4 -1.57 23.60 4.23
CA VAL A 4 -0.68 23.28 3.12
C VAL A 4 -1.27 23.86 1.85
N ASN A 5 -0.51 24.72 1.17
CA ASN A 5 -0.85 25.25 -0.16
C ASN A 5 -0.01 24.52 -1.20
N VAL A 6 -0.65 23.90 -2.17
CA VAL A 6 0.00 23.15 -3.24
C VAL A 6 -0.52 23.59 -4.60
N ARG A 7 0.37 23.61 -5.59
CA ARG A 7 -0.02 23.71 -6.99
C ARG A 7 -0.22 22.31 -7.53
N ILE A 8 -1.33 22.10 -8.22
CA ILE A 8 -1.68 20.81 -8.80
C ILE A 8 -1.79 20.94 -10.31
N SER A 9 -1.58 19.82 -11.02
CA SER A 9 -1.78 19.77 -12.47
C SER A 9 -3.27 19.71 -12.82
N GLY A 10 -3.62 19.96 -14.08
CA GLY A 10 -5.00 19.84 -14.54
C GLY A 10 -5.58 18.43 -14.37
N ASP A 11 -4.76 17.38 -14.39
CA ASP A 11 -5.19 16.00 -14.13
C ASP A 11 -5.62 15.82 -12.67
N ALA A 12 -4.86 16.41 -11.75
CA ALA A 12 -5.17 16.40 -10.34
C ALA A 12 -6.40 17.26 -10.02
N GLU A 13 -6.62 18.37 -10.73
CA GLU A 13 -7.87 19.14 -10.64
C GLU A 13 -9.08 18.30 -11.04
N ARG A 14 -9.00 17.57 -12.15
CA ARG A 14 -10.09 16.67 -12.59
C ARG A 14 -10.33 15.54 -11.60
N ALA A 15 -9.27 14.93 -11.06
CA ALA A 15 -9.41 13.92 -10.02
C ALA A 15 -10.11 14.49 -8.78
N LEU A 16 -9.75 15.71 -8.36
CA LEU A 16 -10.40 16.37 -7.24
C LEU A 16 -11.89 16.63 -7.49
N GLN A 17 -12.26 17.07 -8.70
CA GLN A 17 -13.68 17.25 -9.07
C GLN A 17 -14.48 15.97 -8.91
N VAL A 18 -13.92 14.81 -9.30
CA VAL A 18 -14.56 13.51 -9.11
C VAL A 18 -14.70 13.17 -7.63
N LEU A 19 -13.64 13.36 -6.86
CA LEU A 19 -13.62 13.06 -5.42
C LEU A 19 -14.56 13.96 -4.59
N THR A 20 -14.91 15.15 -5.09
CA THR A 20 -15.82 16.09 -4.42
C THR A 20 -17.23 16.12 -5.04
N ALA A 21 -17.52 15.26 -6.03
CA ALA A 21 -18.78 15.30 -6.77
C ALA A 21 -20.01 15.02 -5.90
N ASP A 22 -19.82 14.32 -4.78
CA ASP A 22 -20.84 14.00 -3.78
C ASP A 22 -21.05 15.10 -2.71
N GLY A 23 -20.35 16.23 -2.84
CA GLY A 23 -20.38 17.32 -1.87
C GLY A 23 -19.31 17.23 -0.78
N THR A 24 -18.43 16.23 -0.83
CA THR A 24 -17.26 16.15 0.07
C THR A 24 -16.38 17.40 -0.08
N SER A 25 -15.91 17.94 1.04
CA SER A 25 -15.03 19.11 1.00
C SER A 25 -13.67 18.77 0.37
N THR A 26 -13.08 19.72 -0.36
CA THR A 26 -11.72 19.57 -0.93
C THR A 26 -10.70 19.13 0.12
N SER A 27 -10.77 19.70 1.33
CA SER A 27 -9.86 19.37 2.43
C SER A 27 -10.01 17.93 2.88
N ASP A 28 -11.25 17.42 2.95
CA ASP A 28 -11.51 16.04 3.37
C ASP A 28 -11.13 15.05 2.27
N ALA A 29 -11.46 15.35 1.00
CA ALA A 29 -11.05 14.55 -0.14
C ALA A 29 -9.52 14.41 -0.22
N VAL A 30 -8.79 15.53 -0.09
CA VAL A 30 -7.31 15.53 -0.09
C VAL A 30 -6.77 14.77 1.12
N ARG A 31 -7.38 14.92 2.31
CA ARG A 31 -6.97 14.19 3.51
C ARG A 31 -7.12 12.68 3.32
N GLN A 32 -8.27 12.22 2.84
CA GLN A 32 -8.52 10.80 2.61
C GLN A 32 -7.56 10.24 1.56
N ALA A 33 -7.40 10.94 0.43
CA ALA A 33 -6.48 10.51 -0.63
C ALA A 33 -5.02 10.36 -0.14
N LEU A 34 -4.55 11.26 0.75
CA LEU A 34 -3.22 11.15 1.35
C LEU A 34 -3.09 9.92 2.26
N ILE A 35 -4.11 9.65 3.08
CA ILE A 35 -4.13 8.48 3.97
C ILE A 35 -4.15 7.18 3.15
N GLU A 36 -4.99 7.11 2.13
CA GLU A 36 -5.07 5.96 1.21
C GLU A 36 -3.76 5.74 0.47
N ALA A 37 -3.11 6.80 -0.01
CA ALA A 37 -1.82 6.73 -0.70
C ALA A 37 -0.71 6.13 0.21
N VAL A 38 -0.73 6.42 1.51
CA VAL A 38 0.19 5.78 2.46
C VAL A 38 -0.07 4.28 2.54
N GLY A 39 -1.35 3.87 2.63
CA GLY A 39 -1.73 2.46 2.62
C GLY A 39 -1.26 1.72 1.36
N LEU A 40 -1.46 2.35 0.19
CA LEU A 40 -1.01 1.81 -1.10
C LEU A 40 0.52 1.67 -1.15
N ARG A 41 1.26 2.69 -0.70
CA ARG A 41 2.72 2.67 -0.68
C ARG A 41 3.26 1.57 0.23
N ARG A 42 2.67 1.38 1.42
CA ARG A 42 3.06 0.30 2.35
C ARG A 42 2.82 -1.07 1.73
N ARG A 43 1.65 -1.29 1.12
CA ARG A 43 1.35 -2.56 0.44
C ARG A 43 2.33 -2.85 -0.69
N ARG A 44 2.72 -1.82 -1.45
CA ARG A 44 3.69 -1.97 -2.53
C ARG A 44 5.08 -2.33 -2.01
N ALA A 45 5.52 -1.68 -0.93
CA ALA A 45 6.78 -2.04 -0.26
C ALA A 45 6.79 -3.51 0.20
N MET A 46 5.70 -3.98 0.84
CA MET A 46 5.60 -5.39 1.25
C MET A 46 5.69 -6.37 0.06
N LEU A 47 5.09 -6.02 -1.08
CA LEU A 47 5.17 -6.85 -2.29
C LEU A 47 6.58 -6.86 -2.89
N ASP A 48 7.28 -5.72 -2.85
CA ASP A 48 8.65 -5.62 -3.35
C ASP A 48 9.62 -6.38 -2.43
N ASP A 49 9.44 -6.28 -1.10
CA ASP A 49 10.19 -7.06 -0.11
C ASP A 49 9.95 -8.57 -0.28
N ALA A 50 8.70 -8.99 -0.50
CA ALA A 50 8.36 -10.39 -0.78
C ALA A 50 9.00 -10.89 -2.09
N ARG A 51 9.06 -10.05 -3.14
CA ARG A 51 9.75 -10.39 -4.39
C ARG A 51 11.25 -10.55 -4.18
N LEU A 52 11.87 -9.69 -3.37
CA LEU A 52 13.29 -9.78 -3.04
C LEU A 52 13.60 -11.04 -2.23
N ALA A 53 12.80 -11.37 -1.22
CA ALA A 53 12.93 -12.62 -0.46
C ALA A 53 12.72 -13.87 -1.34
N MET A 54 11.88 -13.79 -2.38
CA MET A 54 11.72 -14.88 -3.35
C MET A 54 12.80 -14.89 -4.43
N ALA A 55 13.67 -13.88 -4.53
CA ALA A 55 14.71 -13.83 -5.56
C ALA A 55 15.96 -14.63 -5.15
N ASP A 56 16.21 -14.82 -3.86
CA ASP A 56 17.34 -15.63 -3.36
C ASP A 56 16.98 -17.14 -3.37
N PRO A 57 17.76 -17.98 -4.08
CA PRO A 57 17.58 -19.43 -4.05
C PRO A 57 17.69 -20.04 -2.64
N ALA A 58 18.49 -19.44 -1.75
CA ALA A 58 18.64 -19.89 -0.37
C ALA A 58 17.37 -19.60 0.46
N ASP A 59 16.76 -18.43 0.27
CA ASP A 59 15.51 -18.07 0.94
C ASP A 59 14.34 -18.96 0.47
N ARG A 60 14.32 -19.34 -0.81
CA ARG A 60 13.33 -20.33 -1.31
C ARG A 60 13.47 -21.70 -0.64
N GLU A 61 14.69 -22.15 -0.39
CA GLU A 61 14.91 -23.43 0.30
C GLU A 61 14.55 -23.32 1.78
N ALA A 62 14.92 -22.21 2.43
CA ALA A 62 14.56 -21.95 3.83
C ALA A 62 13.03 -21.87 4.05
N ILE A 63 12.29 -21.21 3.15
CA ILE A 63 10.81 -21.17 3.20
C ILE A 63 10.21 -22.57 2.96
N ARG A 64 10.80 -23.36 2.03
CA ARG A 64 10.36 -24.74 1.76
C ARG A 64 10.66 -25.69 2.92
N GLU A 65 11.77 -25.48 3.63
CA GLU A 65 12.13 -26.22 4.84
C GLU A 65 11.22 -25.86 6.00
N ALA A 66 10.98 -24.56 6.24
CA ALA A 66 10.01 -24.11 7.24
C ALA A 66 8.59 -24.62 6.95
N MET A 67 8.11 -24.60 5.70
CA MET A 67 6.79 -25.17 5.38
C MET A 67 6.70 -26.69 5.59
N ARG A 68 7.81 -27.44 5.43
CA ARG A 68 7.86 -28.87 5.76
C ARG A 68 7.82 -29.08 7.27
N GLU A 69 8.62 -28.32 8.01
CA GLU A 69 8.65 -28.39 9.48
C GLU A 69 7.29 -28.05 10.08
N TRP A 70 6.56 -27.07 9.54
CA TRP A 70 5.21 -26.72 9.97
C TRP A 70 4.13 -27.72 9.52
N ALA A 71 4.35 -28.47 8.44
CA ALA A 71 3.43 -29.53 8.00
C ALA A 71 3.51 -30.79 8.87
N ASP A 72 4.66 -30.99 9.54
CA ASP A 72 4.85 -32.06 10.53
C ASP A 72 4.29 -31.71 11.91
N VAL A 73 3.83 -30.47 12.11
CA VAL A 73 3.11 -30.05 13.33
C VAL A 73 1.62 -30.32 13.13
N ASP A 74 1.18 -31.51 13.53
CA ASP A 74 -0.23 -31.89 13.60
C ASP A 74 -0.99 -30.91 14.53
N PRO A 75 -2.02 -30.18 14.05
CA PRO A 75 -2.84 -29.33 14.90
C PRO A 75 -3.81 -30.21 15.68
N TRP A 76 -3.34 -30.79 16.78
CA TRP A 76 -4.19 -31.43 17.79
C TRP A 76 -4.71 -30.40 18.80
#